data_AF-A0A7W7LI68-F1
#
_entry.id   AF-A0A7W7LI68-F1
#
_cell.length_a   1.000
_cell.length_b   1.000
_cell.length_c   1.000
_cell.angle_alpha   90.00
_cell.angle_beta   90.00
_cell.angle_gamma   90.00
#
_symmetry.space_group_name_H-M   'P 1'
#
loop_
_entity.id
_entity.type
_entity.pdbx_description
1 polymer ?
#
loop_
_entity_poly.entity_id
_entity_poly.type
_entity_poly.pdbx_seq_one_letter_code
_entity_poly.pdbx_strand_id
1 'polypeptide(L)'
;MSVVVVSAVCLVATGCSDGGSGKDDGAKPKSTHTVLPQRLDKPAPMPEGELKPSPAADAAFSENLAYELRRKTQSMANATGKITAECPKDLGSKSGTQATCTTTFEDVKVEWNVSIGGKSSFSNNLVEYTATPRQGILTRDGVARLLYGNYRDSIDHALCNDIPKAVAAPLGVQSKYRCEVVMKGKEPSGYAQPVRATDSGPRYY
;
A
#
# COMPACT_ATOMS: atom_id res chain seq x y z
N MET A 1 48.26 -51.85 19.47
CA MET A 1 49.57 -51.19 19.66
C MET A 1 49.40 -49.71 19.34
N SER A 2 49.46 -48.88 20.38
CA SER A 2 49.43 -47.41 20.33
C SER A 2 50.72 -46.87 19.73
N VAL A 3 50.71 -45.64 19.17
CA VAL A 3 51.49 -44.47 19.65
C VAL A 3 50.96 -43.20 18.96
N VAL A 4 50.66 -42.20 19.79
CA VAL A 4 50.39 -40.78 19.47
C VAL A 4 51.73 -40.04 19.46
N VAL A 5 51.97 -39.11 18.53
CA VAL A 5 53.00 -38.07 18.70
C VAL A 5 52.39 -36.70 18.38
N VAL A 6 52.35 -35.88 19.42
CA VAL A 6 52.06 -34.44 19.42
C VAL A 6 53.35 -33.70 19.08
N SER A 7 53.29 -32.60 18.33
CA SER A 7 54.35 -31.59 18.31
C SER A 7 53.77 -30.20 18.10
N ALA A 8 54.15 -29.29 19.00
CA ALA A 8 53.61 -27.97 19.20
C ALA A 8 54.47 -26.86 18.55
N VAL A 9 53.76 -25.79 18.15
CA VAL A 9 54.06 -24.35 18.08
C VAL A 9 55.50 -23.85 18.32
N CYS A 10 55.97 -22.96 17.42
CA CYS A 10 56.79 -21.80 17.78
C CYS A 10 56.34 -20.56 16.96
N LEU A 11 56.37 -19.41 17.62
CA LEU A 11 55.73 -18.12 17.28
C LEU A 11 56.83 -17.02 17.21
N VAL A 12 56.65 -16.08 16.27
CA VAL A 12 57.13 -14.67 16.15
C VAL A 12 58.60 -14.32 15.83
N ALA A 13 58.77 -13.51 14.78
CA ALA A 13 59.61 -12.29 14.73
C ALA A 13 59.02 -11.33 13.65
N THR A 14 58.26 -10.29 14.04
CA THR A 14 58.62 -8.86 14.16
C THR A 14 58.97 -8.12 12.87
N GLY A 15 58.08 -7.21 12.46
CA GLY A 15 58.37 -6.09 11.55
C GLY A 15 57.42 -4.91 11.82
N CYS A 16 57.91 -3.89 12.53
CA CYS A 16 57.30 -2.56 12.68
C CYS A 16 58.05 -1.62 11.70
N SER A 17 57.36 -0.97 10.75
CA SER A 17 56.88 0.43 10.81
C SER A 17 57.76 1.38 9.98
N ASP A 18 57.21 1.94 8.89
CA ASP A 18 57.40 3.35 8.56
C ASP A 18 56.20 3.90 7.76
N GLY A 19 55.95 5.19 7.93
CA GLY A 19 54.65 5.86 7.76
C GLY A 19 54.18 6.08 6.32
N GLY A 20 52.86 6.11 6.18
CA GLY A 20 52.18 6.46 4.93
C GLY A 20 50.67 6.51 5.14
N SER A 21 50.19 7.56 5.79
CA SER A 21 48.75 7.84 5.95
C SER A 21 48.13 8.20 4.59
N GLY A 22 47.86 7.19 3.77
CA GLY A 22 47.02 7.31 2.59
C GLY A 22 45.55 7.23 3.02
N LYS A 23 44.86 8.36 3.02
CA LYS A 23 43.39 8.39 2.93
C LYS A 23 43.02 7.77 1.59
N ASP A 24 42.75 6.46 1.59
CA ASP A 24 41.97 5.86 0.52
C ASP A 24 40.53 6.34 0.70
N ASP A 25 40.22 7.47 0.06
CA ASP A 25 38.86 7.82 -0.35
C ASP A 25 38.42 6.76 -1.38
N GLY A 26 38.12 5.56 -0.87
CA GLY A 26 37.58 4.46 -1.65
C GLY A 26 36.28 4.92 -2.28
N ALA A 27 36.34 5.24 -3.57
CA ALA A 27 35.18 5.55 -4.38
C ALA A 27 34.17 4.42 -4.18
N LYS A 28 33.03 4.73 -3.56
CA LYS A 28 31.94 3.77 -3.41
C LYS A 28 31.61 3.21 -4.80
N PRO A 29 31.52 1.89 -4.98
CA PRO A 29 31.15 1.32 -6.27
C PRO A 29 29.81 1.93 -6.69
N LYS A 30 29.79 2.57 -7.86
CA LYS A 30 28.54 3.06 -8.46
C LYS A 30 27.65 1.85 -8.67
N SER A 31 26.49 1.86 -8.02
CA SER A 31 25.43 0.88 -8.24
C SER A 31 25.13 0.77 -9.74
N THR A 32 25.20 -0.44 -10.29
CA THR A 32 24.81 -0.74 -11.67
C THR A 32 23.30 -0.95 -11.82
N HIS A 33 22.54 -0.76 -10.73
CA HIS A 33 21.10 -0.96 -10.73
C HIS A 33 20.37 0.24 -11.34
N THR A 34 19.38 -0.05 -12.19
CA THR A 34 18.48 0.97 -12.75
C THR A 34 17.67 1.61 -11.63
N VAL A 35 17.92 2.88 -11.37
CA VAL A 35 17.14 3.69 -10.42
C VAL A 35 15.73 3.90 -10.99
N LEU A 36 14.70 3.60 -10.18
CA LEU A 36 13.31 3.79 -10.61
C LEU A 36 12.96 5.29 -10.74
N PRO A 37 12.21 5.69 -11.78
CA PRO A 37 12.13 7.09 -12.19
C PRO A 37 11.18 7.95 -11.33
N GLN A 38 10.19 7.36 -10.66
CA GLN A 38 9.15 8.10 -9.96
C GLN A 38 9.46 8.19 -8.47
N ARG A 39 9.95 9.36 -8.01
CA ARG A 39 10.07 9.65 -6.58
C ARG A 39 8.69 9.90 -5.97
N LEU A 40 8.40 9.22 -4.87
CA LEU A 40 7.24 9.45 -4.01
C LEU A 40 7.71 10.03 -2.68
N ASP A 41 7.21 11.22 -2.36
CA ASP A 41 7.42 11.87 -1.06
C ASP A 41 6.23 11.62 -0.11
N LYS A 42 6.37 12.04 1.15
CA LYS A 42 5.33 11.87 2.17
C LYS A 42 4.07 12.63 1.74
N PRO A 43 2.94 11.96 1.54
CA PRO A 43 1.70 12.63 1.14
C PRO A 43 1.15 13.46 2.31
N ALA A 44 0.43 14.53 1.98
CA ALA A 44 -0.32 15.33 2.96
C ALA A 44 -1.26 14.43 3.78
N PRO A 45 -1.57 14.72 5.06
CA PRO A 45 -2.52 13.94 5.85
C PRO A 45 -3.86 13.73 5.13
N MET A 46 -4.55 12.62 5.44
CA MET A 46 -5.94 12.47 4.98
C MET A 46 -6.79 13.54 5.67
N PRO A 47 -7.75 14.16 4.96
CA PRO A 47 -8.72 15.06 5.58
C PRO A 47 -9.41 14.35 6.73
N GLU A 48 -9.52 15.05 7.86
CA GLU A 48 -10.25 14.57 9.02
C GLU A 48 -11.76 14.73 8.81
N GLY A 49 -12.54 13.86 9.44
CA GLY A 49 -14.00 13.91 9.41
C GLY A 49 -14.64 13.07 8.30
N GLU A 50 -15.93 13.31 8.10
CA GLU A 50 -16.75 12.57 7.16
C GLU A 50 -16.51 12.98 5.71
N LEU A 51 -16.59 12.01 4.81
CA LEU A 51 -16.61 12.28 3.38
C LEU A 51 -17.84 13.14 3.04
N LYS A 52 -17.69 14.15 2.19
CA LYS A 52 -18.82 15.00 1.77
C LYS A 52 -19.15 14.81 0.28
N PRO A 53 -20.43 14.97 -0.12
CA PRO A 53 -21.59 15.18 0.75
C PRO A 53 -21.99 13.89 1.50
N SER A 54 -22.44 14.05 2.74
CA SER A 54 -23.08 12.96 3.50
C SER A 54 -24.56 12.88 3.09
N PRO A 55 -25.22 11.70 3.14
CA PRO A 55 -26.66 11.60 2.91
C PRO A 55 -27.46 12.46 3.90
N ALA A 56 -28.67 12.84 3.51
CA ALA A 56 -29.64 13.42 4.43
C ALA A 56 -30.05 12.39 5.51
N ALA A 57 -30.59 12.87 6.64
CA ALA A 57 -30.97 11.98 7.76
C ALA A 57 -32.10 10.99 7.37
N ASP A 58 -32.93 11.35 6.40
CA ASP A 58 -34.04 10.57 5.85
C ASP A 58 -33.72 9.98 4.46
N ALA A 59 -32.44 9.99 4.06
CA ALA A 59 -31.98 9.45 2.79
C ALA A 59 -32.37 7.98 2.59
N ALA A 60 -32.60 7.59 1.34
CA ALA A 60 -32.95 6.22 1.00
C ALA A 60 -31.81 5.24 1.35
N PHE A 61 -32.13 3.96 1.52
CA PHE A 61 -31.12 2.93 1.79
C PHE A 61 -30.04 2.89 0.71
N SER A 62 -30.41 3.00 -0.57
CA SER A 62 -29.49 3.04 -1.71
C SER A 62 -28.51 4.21 -1.67
N GLU A 63 -28.94 5.37 -1.19
CA GLU A 63 -28.09 6.57 -1.03
C GLU A 63 -27.09 6.39 0.12
N ASN A 64 -27.54 5.85 1.25
CA ASN A 64 -26.68 5.50 2.38
C ASN A 64 -25.64 4.44 1.99
N LEU A 65 -26.06 3.40 1.26
CA LEU A 65 -25.15 2.38 0.75
C LEU A 65 -24.12 2.98 -0.23
N ALA A 66 -24.56 3.83 -1.16
CA ALA A 66 -23.66 4.50 -2.08
C ALA A 66 -22.60 5.33 -1.32
N TYR A 67 -23.01 6.08 -0.30
CA TYR A 67 -22.10 6.82 0.57
C TYR A 67 -21.06 5.93 1.24
N GLU A 68 -21.49 4.82 1.84
CA GLU A 68 -20.58 3.85 2.48
C GLU A 68 -19.62 3.19 1.47
N LEU A 69 -20.08 2.91 0.25
CA LEU A 69 -19.21 2.40 -0.82
C LEU A 69 -18.17 3.43 -1.24
N ARG A 70 -18.48 4.74 -1.22
CA ARG A 70 -17.45 5.77 -1.41
C ARG A 70 -16.41 5.70 -0.30
N ARG A 71 -16.82 5.61 0.97
CA ARG A 71 -15.89 5.50 2.11
C ARG A 71 -14.99 4.27 1.99
N LYS A 72 -15.57 3.10 1.67
CA LYS A 72 -14.82 1.85 1.44
C LYS A 72 -13.85 2.00 0.27
N THR A 73 -14.26 2.63 -0.83
CA THR A 73 -13.40 2.83 -2.00
C THR A 73 -12.27 3.83 -1.72
N GLN A 74 -12.53 4.90 -0.96
CA GLN A 74 -11.47 5.83 -0.53
C GLN A 74 -10.43 5.12 0.36
N SER A 75 -10.91 4.28 1.29
CA SER A 75 -10.04 3.45 2.14
C SER A 75 -9.22 2.46 1.31
N MET A 76 -9.85 1.76 0.37
CA MET A 76 -9.21 0.83 -0.55
C MET A 76 -8.17 1.52 -1.47
N ALA A 77 -8.46 2.73 -1.93
CA ALA A 77 -7.51 3.55 -2.69
C ALA A 77 -6.37 4.10 -1.79
N ASN A 78 -6.61 4.17 -0.48
CA ASN A 78 -5.78 4.83 0.53
C ASN A 78 -5.35 6.24 0.09
N ALA A 79 -6.21 6.99 -0.56
CA ALA A 79 -5.87 8.28 -1.14
C ALA A 79 -7.05 9.24 -1.13
N THR A 80 -6.74 10.53 -1.13
CA THR A 80 -7.71 11.59 -1.41
C THR A 80 -7.95 11.68 -2.90
N GLY A 81 -9.20 11.92 -3.30
CA GLY A 81 -9.52 12.10 -4.71
C GLY A 81 -11.01 12.27 -4.95
N LYS A 82 -11.36 12.61 -6.18
CA LYS A 82 -12.76 12.66 -6.63
C LYS A 82 -13.35 11.26 -6.56
N ILE A 83 -14.48 11.13 -5.86
CA ILE A 83 -15.13 9.85 -5.65
C ILE A 83 -16.65 9.94 -5.79
N THR A 84 -17.24 9.02 -6.54
CA THR A 84 -18.70 8.85 -6.68
C THR A 84 -19.10 7.40 -6.50
N ALA A 85 -20.38 7.16 -6.24
CA ALA A 85 -20.96 5.83 -6.14
C ALA A 85 -22.38 5.83 -6.69
N GLU A 86 -22.72 4.77 -7.40
CA GLU A 86 -24.03 4.54 -8.00
C GLU A 86 -24.48 3.12 -7.64
N CYS A 87 -25.68 3.02 -7.08
CA CYS A 87 -26.37 1.77 -6.81
C CYS A 87 -27.73 1.77 -7.55
N PRO A 88 -28.34 0.59 -7.78
CA PRO A 88 -29.71 0.53 -8.31
C PRO A 88 -30.66 1.39 -7.47
N LYS A 89 -31.51 2.19 -8.13
CA LYS A 89 -32.37 3.19 -7.47
C LYS A 89 -33.42 2.55 -6.57
N ASP A 90 -33.91 1.38 -6.95
CA ASP A 90 -34.91 0.56 -6.28
C ASP A 90 -34.30 -0.40 -5.24
N LEU A 91 -33.00 -0.30 -4.97
CA LEU A 91 -32.33 -1.12 -3.96
C LEU A 91 -32.83 -0.77 -2.56
N GLY A 92 -33.74 -1.61 -2.06
CA GLY A 92 -34.23 -1.58 -0.68
C GLY A 92 -33.41 -2.45 0.27
N SER A 93 -33.73 -2.39 1.56
CA SER A 93 -33.05 -3.10 2.65
C SER A 93 -33.52 -4.55 2.86
N LYS A 94 -34.15 -5.17 1.85
CA LYS A 94 -34.72 -6.51 1.98
C LYS A 94 -33.60 -7.55 2.08
N SER A 95 -33.63 -8.38 3.12
CA SER A 95 -32.70 -9.50 3.30
C SER A 95 -32.70 -10.46 2.11
N GLY A 96 -31.53 -10.97 1.76
CA GLY A 96 -31.29 -11.85 0.61
C GLY A 96 -31.18 -11.11 -0.72
N THR A 97 -31.36 -9.79 -0.74
CA THR A 97 -31.17 -8.98 -1.95
C THR A 97 -29.70 -8.91 -2.32
N GLN A 98 -29.41 -9.13 -3.59
CA GLN A 98 -28.08 -8.94 -4.16
C GLN A 98 -28.13 -7.80 -5.17
N ALA A 99 -27.08 -7.00 -5.22
CA ALA A 99 -26.96 -5.91 -6.16
C ALA A 99 -25.51 -5.71 -6.58
N THR A 100 -25.33 -5.06 -7.72
CA THR A 100 -24.03 -4.52 -8.12
C THR A 100 -24.11 -3.01 -8.06
N CYS A 101 -23.22 -2.42 -7.26
CA CYS A 101 -23.01 -0.97 -7.25
C CYS A 101 -21.68 -0.66 -7.91
N THR A 102 -21.56 0.52 -8.51
CA THR A 102 -20.32 0.99 -9.12
C THR A 102 -19.82 2.23 -8.40
N THR A 103 -18.56 2.23 -8.02
CA THR A 103 -17.86 3.42 -7.53
C THR A 103 -16.89 3.92 -8.58
N THR A 104 -16.65 5.22 -8.63
CA THR A 104 -15.61 5.81 -9.48
C THR A 104 -14.67 6.62 -8.62
N PHE A 105 -13.37 6.32 -8.64
CA PHE A 105 -12.32 7.08 -7.97
C PHE A 105 -11.31 7.55 -9.01
N GLU A 106 -11.13 8.86 -9.18
CA GLU A 106 -10.21 9.43 -10.17
C GLU A 106 -10.35 8.75 -11.55
N ASP A 107 -11.60 8.66 -12.02
CA ASP A 107 -12.03 8.03 -13.28
C ASP A 107 -11.86 6.50 -13.38
N VAL A 108 -11.34 5.85 -12.33
CA VAL A 108 -11.28 4.38 -12.22
C VAL A 108 -12.59 3.85 -11.65
N LYS A 109 -13.31 3.05 -12.44
CA LYS A 109 -14.53 2.36 -12.00
C LYS A 109 -14.21 1.08 -11.22
N VAL A 110 -14.92 0.85 -10.13
CA VAL A 110 -14.88 -0.40 -9.36
C VAL A 110 -16.30 -0.88 -9.11
N GLU A 111 -16.57 -2.09 -9.57
CA GLU A 111 -17.81 -2.82 -9.27
C GLU A 111 -17.73 -3.47 -7.89
N TRP A 112 -18.79 -3.31 -7.12
CA TRP A 112 -18.98 -3.90 -5.80
C TRP A 112 -20.16 -4.87 -5.85
N ASN A 113 -19.90 -6.12 -5.49
CA ASN A 113 -20.95 -7.09 -5.22
C ASN A 113 -21.48 -6.83 -3.81
N VAL A 114 -22.75 -6.44 -3.71
CA VAL A 114 -23.44 -6.16 -2.46
C VAL A 114 -24.41 -7.29 -2.16
N SER A 115 -24.39 -7.81 -0.94
CA SER A 115 -25.37 -8.76 -0.43
C SER A 115 -25.98 -8.21 0.85
N ILE A 116 -27.29 -8.01 0.85
CA ILE A 116 -28.04 -7.53 2.01
C ILE A 116 -28.40 -8.73 2.88
N GLY A 117 -27.89 -8.75 4.10
CA GLY A 117 -28.12 -9.79 5.09
C GLY A 117 -29.43 -9.62 5.85
N GLY A 118 -29.59 -10.42 6.89
CA GLY A 118 -30.69 -10.32 7.84
C GLY A 118 -30.61 -9.06 8.71
N LYS A 119 -31.56 -8.94 9.65
CA LYS A 119 -31.47 -7.93 10.70
C LYS A 119 -30.23 -8.17 11.55
N SER A 120 -29.56 -7.10 11.97
CA SER A 120 -28.39 -7.24 12.82
C SER A 120 -28.72 -7.92 14.14
N SER A 121 -27.82 -8.79 14.59
CA SER A 121 -27.89 -9.40 15.93
C SER A 121 -27.83 -8.37 17.06
N PHE A 122 -27.34 -7.16 16.79
CA PHE A 122 -27.16 -6.09 17.78
C PHE A 122 -28.32 -5.09 17.82
N SER A 123 -29.14 -5.02 16.76
CA SER A 123 -30.25 -4.08 16.70
C SER A 123 -31.25 -4.47 15.60
N ASN A 124 -32.53 -4.48 15.97
CA ASN A 124 -33.64 -4.72 15.03
C ASN A 124 -33.79 -3.62 13.96
N ASN A 125 -33.10 -2.48 14.13
CA ASN A 125 -33.16 -1.31 13.26
C ASN A 125 -31.93 -1.19 12.34
N LEU A 126 -30.95 -2.10 12.46
CA LEU A 126 -29.74 -2.08 11.63
C LEU A 126 -29.79 -3.21 10.61
N VAL A 127 -29.59 -2.84 9.34
CA VAL A 127 -29.52 -3.76 8.21
C VAL A 127 -28.07 -4.12 8.00
N GLU A 128 -27.73 -5.39 8.12
CA GLU A 128 -26.38 -5.86 7.79
C GLU A 128 -26.25 -6.06 6.29
N TYR A 129 -25.11 -5.68 5.73
CA TYR A 129 -24.78 -5.99 4.35
C TYR A 129 -23.28 -6.27 4.22
N THR A 130 -22.93 -7.05 3.21
CA THR A 130 -21.56 -7.23 2.77
C THR A 130 -21.37 -6.53 1.43
N ALA A 131 -20.19 -5.97 1.23
CA ALA A 131 -19.81 -5.32 -0.02
C ALA A 131 -18.38 -5.73 -0.37
N THR A 132 -18.23 -6.50 -1.44
CA THR A 132 -16.95 -7.04 -1.89
C THR A 132 -16.59 -6.41 -3.24
N PRO A 133 -15.43 -5.75 -3.37
CA PRO A 133 -15.02 -5.19 -4.65
C PRO A 133 -14.58 -6.32 -5.59
N ARG A 134 -14.84 -6.18 -6.89
CA ARG A 134 -14.34 -7.13 -7.90
C ARG A 134 -12.88 -6.90 -8.25
N GLN A 135 -12.39 -5.67 -8.04
CA GLN A 135 -11.02 -5.25 -8.29
C GLN A 135 -10.60 -4.22 -7.26
N GLY A 136 -9.30 -4.14 -7.01
CA GLY A 136 -8.71 -3.10 -6.17
C GLY A 136 -8.33 -1.87 -6.97
N ILE A 137 -7.89 -0.83 -6.26
CA ILE A 137 -7.31 0.37 -6.86
C ILE A 137 -5.89 0.51 -6.32
N LEU A 138 -4.93 0.68 -7.21
CA LEU A 138 -3.62 1.22 -6.87
C LEU A 138 -3.61 2.70 -7.19
N THR A 139 -3.21 3.50 -6.22
CA THR A 139 -2.97 4.94 -6.41
C THR A 139 -1.54 5.24 -6.04
N ARG A 140 -0.94 6.20 -6.73
CA ARG A 140 0.40 6.70 -6.38
C ARG A 140 0.45 7.17 -4.92
N ASP A 141 -0.53 7.97 -4.51
CA ASP A 141 -0.58 8.54 -3.16
C ASP A 141 -0.87 7.47 -2.09
N GLY A 142 -1.69 6.46 -2.41
CA GLY A 142 -1.98 5.36 -1.49
C GLY A 142 -0.80 4.45 -1.26
N VAL A 143 0.01 4.20 -2.30
CA VAL A 143 1.29 3.51 -2.17
C VAL A 143 2.25 4.34 -1.34
N ALA A 144 2.36 5.65 -1.58
CA ALA A 144 3.18 6.53 -0.75
C ALA A 144 2.73 6.49 0.73
N ARG A 145 1.42 6.62 1.01
CA ARG A 145 0.88 6.53 2.38
C ARG A 145 1.20 5.21 3.06
N LEU A 146 1.10 4.10 2.33
CA LEU A 146 1.47 2.78 2.84
C LEU A 146 2.95 2.74 3.25
N LEU A 147 3.84 3.18 2.36
CA LEU A 147 5.28 3.12 2.61
C LEU A 147 5.68 4.03 3.77
N TYR A 148 5.23 5.28 3.78
CA TYR A 148 5.48 6.18 4.91
C TYR A 148 4.77 5.75 6.20
N GLY A 149 3.65 5.03 6.12
CA GLY A 149 2.98 4.45 7.29
C GLY A 149 3.77 3.29 7.91
N ASN A 150 4.34 2.42 7.07
CA ASN A 150 5.11 1.25 7.49
C ASN A 150 6.52 1.63 7.99
N TYR A 151 7.21 2.50 7.27
CA TYR A 151 8.60 2.89 7.56
C TYR A 151 8.72 4.17 8.39
N ARG A 152 7.65 4.96 8.52
CA ARG A 152 7.57 6.16 9.38
C ARG A 152 8.72 7.12 9.13
N ASP A 153 9.50 7.46 10.17
CA ASP A 153 10.61 8.40 10.09
C ASP A 153 11.93 7.75 9.66
N SER A 154 11.93 6.48 9.26
CA SER A 154 13.15 5.79 8.79
C SER A 154 13.37 5.88 7.28
N ILE A 155 12.30 6.17 6.53
CA ILE A 155 12.33 6.42 5.08
C ILE A 155 12.66 7.90 4.79
N ASP A 156 13.48 8.14 3.77
CA ASP A 156 13.67 9.46 3.18
C ASP A 156 12.63 9.69 2.07
N HIS A 157 12.61 8.78 1.09
CA HIS A 157 11.66 8.75 -0.02
C HIS A 157 11.48 7.32 -0.54
N ALA A 158 10.48 7.13 -1.41
CA ALA A 158 10.36 5.91 -2.20
C ALA A 158 10.61 6.21 -3.68
N LEU A 159 11.18 5.25 -4.39
CA LEU A 159 11.35 5.29 -5.84
C LEU A 159 10.52 4.18 -6.46
N CYS A 160 9.55 4.52 -7.30
CA CYS A 160 8.66 3.57 -7.94
C CYS A 160 8.76 3.65 -9.46
N ASN A 161 8.28 2.63 -10.17
CA ASN A 161 8.01 2.78 -11.59
C ASN A 161 6.63 3.39 -11.80
N ASP A 162 6.57 4.51 -12.53
CA ASP A 162 5.41 5.16 -13.15
C ASP A 162 4.02 4.72 -12.66
N ILE A 163 3.75 4.82 -11.36
CA ILE A 163 2.43 4.50 -10.80
C ILE A 163 1.50 5.63 -11.24
N PRO A 164 0.40 5.32 -11.95
CA PRO A 164 -0.58 6.33 -12.33
C PRO A 164 -1.22 6.96 -11.09
N LYS A 165 -1.92 8.09 -11.29
CA LYS A 165 -2.71 8.72 -10.24
C LYS A 165 -3.66 7.70 -9.57
N ALA A 166 -4.38 6.94 -10.39
CA ALA A 166 -5.18 5.79 -9.98
C ALA A 166 -5.22 4.76 -11.13
N VAL A 167 -5.27 3.47 -10.79
CA VAL A 167 -5.43 2.38 -11.75
C VAL A 167 -6.12 1.19 -11.10
N ALA A 168 -7.00 0.52 -11.85
CA ALA A 168 -7.58 -0.74 -11.41
C ALA A 168 -6.52 -1.85 -11.38
N ALA A 169 -6.58 -2.72 -10.38
CA ALA A 169 -5.69 -3.86 -10.27
C ALA A 169 -6.43 -5.09 -9.73
N PRO A 170 -6.06 -6.32 -10.17
CA PRO A 170 -6.60 -7.53 -9.56
C PRO A 170 -6.28 -7.58 -8.06
N LEU A 171 -7.26 -8.02 -7.26
CA LEU A 171 -7.11 -8.12 -5.82
C LEU A 171 -6.10 -9.21 -5.44
N GLY A 172 -5.16 -8.89 -4.54
CA GLY A 172 -4.20 -9.84 -3.97
C GLY A 172 -3.05 -10.25 -4.90
N VAL A 173 -3.09 -9.85 -6.17
CA VAL A 173 -2.09 -10.20 -7.20
C VAL A 173 -0.99 -9.13 -7.26
N GLN A 174 0.27 -9.56 -7.32
CA GLN A 174 1.39 -8.64 -7.56
C GLN A 174 1.18 -7.87 -8.86
N SER A 175 1.21 -6.54 -8.78
CA SER A 175 1.08 -5.70 -9.96
C SER A 175 2.41 -5.57 -10.71
N LYS A 176 2.37 -4.95 -11.89
CA LYS A 176 3.58 -4.52 -12.61
C LYS A 176 4.33 -3.37 -11.90
N TYR A 177 3.70 -2.73 -10.91
CA TYR A 177 4.31 -1.64 -10.17
C TYR A 177 5.17 -2.18 -9.05
N ARG A 178 6.30 -1.51 -8.85
CA ARG A 178 7.37 -1.83 -7.93
C ARG A 178 7.85 -0.53 -7.30
N CYS A 179 8.21 -0.60 -6.04
CA CYS A 179 8.79 0.50 -5.31
C CYS A 179 10.02 0.02 -4.55
N GLU A 180 10.98 0.91 -4.43
CA GLU A 180 12.11 0.80 -3.53
C GLU A 180 11.94 1.84 -2.43
N VAL A 181 12.17 1.43 -1.19
CA VAL A 181 12.22 2.32 -0.04
C VAL A 181 13.66 2.77 0.18
N VAL A 182 13.92 4.07 0.05
CA VAL A 182 15.22 4.66 0.29
C VAL A 182 15.26 5.16 1.74
N MET A 183 16.05 4.49 2.57
CA MET A 183 16.19 4.81 3.99
C MET A 183 16.97 6.12 4.18
N LYS A 184 16.72 6.83 5.29
CA LYS A 184 17.41 8.08 5.61
C LYS A 184 18.93 7.94 5.56
N GLY A 185 19.58 8.83 4.81
CA GLY A 185 21.04 8.88 4.65
C GLY A 185 21.62 7.71 3.84
N LYS A 186 20.80 6.95 3.12
CA LYS A 186 21.23 5.87 2.23
C LYS A 186 20.99 6.24 0.77
N GLU A 187 21.81 5.67 -0.10
CA GLU A 187 21.57 5.69 -1.55
C GLU A 187 20.58 4.57 -1.93
N PRO A 188 19.87 4.68 -3.07
CA PRO A 188 19.08 3.59 -3.61
C PRO A 188 19.93 2.33 -3.79
N SER A 189 19.45 1.24 -3.19
CA SER A 189 19.99 -0.11 -3.28
C SER A 189 19.69 -0.80 -4.61
N GLY A 190 18.65 -0.38 -5.33
CA GLY A 190 18.17 -1.01 -6.56
C GLY A 190 17.24 -2.20 -6.35
N TYR A 191 16.88 -2.53 -5.11
CA TYR A 191 16.00 -3.66 -4.79
C TYR A 191 14.54 -3.24 -4.64
N ALA A 192 13.87 -2.98 -5.76
CA ALA A 192 12.45 -2.66 -5.76
C ALA A 192 11.56 -3.89 -5.53
N GLN A 193 10.58 -3.79 -4.64
CA GLN A 193 9.57 -4.81 -4.35
C GLN A 193 8.25 -4.51 -5.04
N PRO A 194 7.47 -5.54 -5.45
CA PRO A 194 6.19 -5.33 -6.09
C PRO A 194 5.16 -4.77 -5.11
N VAL A 195 4.24 -3.95 -5.62
CA VAL A 195 3.02 -3.55 -4.89
C VAL A 195 1.80 -4.27 -5.44
N ARG A 196 0.78 -4.45 -4.61
CA ARG A 196 -0.51 -5.04 -5.00
C ARG A 196 -1.68 -4.31 -4.37
N ALA A 197 -2.84 -4.35 -5.01
CA ALA A 197 -4.07 -3.88 -4.40
C ALA A 197 -4.73 -4.99 -3.56
N THR A 198 -5.30 -4.62 -2.43
CA THR A 198 -6.28 -5.44 -1.69
C THR A 198 -7.57 -4.66 -1.54
N ASP A 199 -8.59 -5.28 -0.95
CA ASP A 199 -9.87 -4.66 -0.58
C ASP A 199 -9.74 -3.59 0.52
N SER A 200 -8.55 -3.46 1.09
CA SER A 200 -8.21 -2.71 2.30
C SER A 200 -7.03 -1.76 2.10
N GLY A 201 -6.61 -1.54 0.86
CA GLY A 201 -5.48 -0.67 0.54
C GLY A 201 -4.41 -1.34 -0.32
N PRO A 202 -3.39 -0.57 -0.76
CA PRO A 202 -2.21 -1.15 -1.34
C PRO A 202 -1.42 -1.96 -0.29
N ARG A 203 -0.67 -2.96 -0.74
CA ARG A 203 0.30 -3.71 0.06
C ARG A 203 1.66 -3.72 -0.64
N TYR A 204 2.69 -3.71 0.19
CA TYR A 204 4.11 -3.73 -0.16
C TYR A 204 4.70 -4.97 0.51
N TYR A 205 5.46 -5.75 -0.25
CA TYR A 205 5.98 -7.04 0.19
C TYR A 205 7.44 -6.91 0.62
#